data_AF-A0A0V0GD66-F1
#
_entry.id   AF-A0A0V0GD66-F1
#
_cell.length_a   1.000
_cell.length_b   1.000
_cell.length_c   1.000
_cell.angle_alpha   90.00
_cell.angle_beta   90.00
_cell.angle_gamma   90.00
#
_symmetry.space_group_name_H-M   'P 1'
#
loop_
_entity.id
_entity.type
_entity.pdbx_description
1 polymer ?
#
loop_
_entity_poly.entity_id
_entity_poly.type
_entity_poly.pdbx_seq_one_letter_code
_entity_poly.pdbx_strand_id
1 'polypeptide(L)'
;DTLLEAIKILPNNVIQGEIVPLAVSRAQLVKPVPIRVSSCKLLGELAAKYDAQTLKKDLMPTIISLCQDVSGEVRAEMAKQLVKIAPKLGPELIKSNITQPLIELSSDDTPLVKENTFITVVETLPYFTPDSLKLTISPLLKQMIVLAFKMDDSLLVTISKLFGKMCL
;
A
#
# COMPACT_ATOMS: atom_id res chain seq x y z
N ASP A 1 0.66 -0.75 -19.22
CA ASP A 1 1.96 -0.08 -19.02
C ASP A 1 2.07 1.31 -19.62
N THR A 2 1.59 1.57 -20.85
CA THR A 2 1.72 2.90 -21.51
C THR A 2 1.22 4.11 -20.71
N LEU A 3 0.06 4.00 -20.03
CA LEU A 3 -0.48 5.11 -19.22
C LEU A 3 0.31 5.38 -17.93
N LEU A 4 0.84 4.33 -17.28
CA LEU A 4 1.63 4.49 -16.05
C LEU A 4 2.95 5.21 -16.34
N GLU A 5 3.58 4.89 -17.48
CA GLU A 5 4.77 5.60 -17.94
C GLU A 5 4.46 7.04 -18.35
N ALA A 6 3.31 7.28 -18.99
CA ALA A 6 2.89 8.63 -19.38
C ALA A 6 2.73 9.57 -18.17
N ILE A 7 2.21 9.09 -17.02
CA ILE A 7 2.06 9.91 -15.79
C ILE A 7 3.37 10.60 -15.40
N LYS A 8 4.52 9.97 -15.67
CA LYS A 8 5.83 10.52 -15.32
C LYS A 8 6.18 11.79 -16.10
N ILE A 9 5.58 12.01 -17.26
CA ILE A 9 5.87 13.16 -18.14
C ILE A 9 4.69 14.13 -18.30
N LEU A 10 3.50 13.79 -17.79
CA LEU A 10 2.33 14.65 -17.90
C LEU A 10 2.47 15.92 -17.05
N PRO A 11 1.99 17.08 -17.55
CA PRO A 11 1.88 18.31 -16.77
C PRO A 11 0.95 18.16 -15.55
N ASN A 12 1.25 18.89 -14.46
CA ASN A 12 0.48 18.82 -13.21
C ASN A 12 -1.01 19.15 -13.40
N ASN A 13 -1.36 20.08 -14.29
CA ASN A 13 -2.75 20.42 -14.58
C ASN A 13 -3.51 19.27 -15.25
N VAL A 14 -2.86 18.48 -16.12
CA VAL A 14 -3.47 17.28 -16.72
C VAL A 14 -3.62 16.18 -15.69
N ILE A 15 -2.59 16.00 -14.83
CA ILE A 15 -2.64 15.04 -13.74
C ILE A 15 -3.84 15.33 -12.82
N GLN A 16 -3.97 16.57 -12.36
CA GLN A 16 -5.04 17.00 -11.44
C GLN A 16 -6.41 17.02 -12.11
N GLY A 17 -6.50 17.52 -13.36
CA GLY A 17 -7.76 17.72 -14.06
C GLY A 17 -8.34 16.45 -14.69
N GLU A 18 -7.51 15.48 -15.06
CA GLU A 18 -7.93 14.32 -15.84
C GLU A 18 -7.56 13.00 -15.18
N ILE A 19 -6.30 12.84 -14.79
CA ILE A 19 -5.79 11.53 -14.34
C ILE A 19 -6.30 11.18 -12.94
N VAL A 20 -6.35 12.14 -12.01
CA VAL A 20 -6.90 11.91 -10.67
C VAL A 20 -8.40 11.56 -10.73
N PRO A 21 -9.28 12.35 -11.41
CA PRO A 21 -10.68 11.98 -11.56
C PRO A 21 -10.88 10.59 -12.20
N LEU A 22 -10.04 10.24 -13.18
CA LEU A 22 -10.07 8.91 -13.79
C LEU A 22 -9.74 7.81 -12.76
N ALA A 23 -8.68 7.98 -11.97
CA ALA A 23 -8.32 7.02 -10.92
C ALA A 23 -9.46 6.88 -9.90
N VAL A 24 -9.99 7.99 -9.38
CA VAL A 24 -11.12 7.96 -8.42
C VAL A 24 -12.35 7.27 -9.00
N SER A 25 -12.71 7.55 -10.26
CA SER A 25 -13.83 6.89 -10.95
C SER A 25 -13.62 5.39 -11.13
N ARG A 26 -12.38 4.97 -11.44
CA ARG A 26 -12.01 3.55 -11.61
C ARG A 26 -11.98 2.78 -10.30
N ALA A 27 -11.79 3.46 -9.16
CA ALA A 27 -11.78 2.85 -7.83
C ALA A 27 -13.17 2.49 -7.29
N GLN A 28 -14.25 3.01 -7.90
CA GLN A 28 -15.60 2.80 -7.39
C GLN A 28 -16.03 1.33 -7.46
N LEU A 29 -16.73 0.85 -6.43
CA LEU A 29 -17.18 -0.55 -6.33
C LEU A 29 -18.07 -1.02 -7.50
N VAL A 30 -18.76 -0.11 -8.17
CA VAL A 30 -19.55 -0.39 -9.38
C VAL A 30 -18.69 -0.84 -10.57
N LYS A 31 -17.38 -0.56 -10.54
CA LYS A 31 -16.45 -0.95 -11.61
C LYS A 31 -16.01 -2.41 -11.42
N PRO A 32 -15.75 -3.16 -12.51
CA PRO A 32 -15.20 -4.52 -12.42
C PRO A 32 -13.86 -4.58 -11.67
N VAL A 33 -13.57 -5.70 -11.01
CA VAL A 33 -12.33 -5.92 -10.24
C VAL A 33 -11.05 -5.51 -11.00
N PRO A 34 -10.82 -5.92 -12.27
CA PRO A 34 -9.60 -5.54 -12.99
C PRO A 34 -9.44 -4.02 -13.19
N ILE A 35 -10.55 -3.29 -13.26
CA ILE A 35 -10.55 -1.83 -13.38
C ILE A 35 -10.11 -1.18 -12.07
N ARG A 36 -10.57 -1.72 -10.93
CA ARG A 36 -10.17 -1.25 -9.60
C ARG A 36 -8.71 -1.60 -9.29
N VAL A 37 -8.25 -2.80 -9.65
CA VAL A 37 -6.82 -3.19 -9.61
C VAL A 37 -5.96 -2.21 -10.43
N SER A 38 -6.40 -1.89 -11.65
CA SER A 38 -5.74 -0.88 -12.47
C SER A 38 -5.75 0.51 -11.82
N SER A 39 -6.77 0.84 -11.03
CA SER A 39 -6.83 2.08 -10.25
C SER A 39 -5.79 2.11 -9.14
N CYS A 40 -5.58 1.01 -8.41
CA CYS A 40 -4.51 0.90 -7.41
C CYS A 40 -3.16 1.28 -8.02
N LYS A 41 -2.84 0.72 -9.20
CA LYS A 41 -1.60 1.00 -9.94
C LYS A 41 -1.46 2.47 -10.32
N LEU A 42 -2.55 3.10 -10.78
CA LEU A 42 -2.57 4.53 -11.09
C LEU A 42 -2.28 5.37 -9.84
N LEU A 43 -2.93 5.07 -8.71
CA LEU A 43 -2.74 5.79 -7.45
C LEU A 43 -1.31 5.69 -6.92
N GLY A 44 -0.70 4.51 -7.00
CA GLY A 44 0.70 4.30 -6.63
C GLY A 44 1.66 5.16 -7.46
N GLU A 45 1.40 5.31 -8.76
CA GLU A 45 2.24 6.10 -9.65
C GLU A 45 1.98 7.61 -9.55
N LEU A 46 0.72 8.00 -9.31
CA LEU A 46 0.34 9.37 -9.02
C LEU A 46 1.00 9.89 -7.74
N ALA A 47 1.16 9.05 -6.71
CA ALA A 47 1.76 9.47 -5.44
C ALA A 47 3.18 10.06 -5.62
N ALA A 48 3.92 9.66 -6.66
CA ALA A 48 5.23 10.21 -6.94
C ALA A 48 5.22 11.69 -7.39
N LYS A 49 4.06 12.21 -7.79
CA LYS A 49 3.87 13.58 -8.32
C LYS A 49 3.37 14.59 -7.30
N TYR A 50 3.01 14.12 -6.10
CA TYR A 50 2.35 14.94 -5.10
C TYR A 50 3.30 15.17 -3.92
N ASP A 51 3.22 16.37 -3.33
CA ASP A 51 3.69 16.57 -1.97
C ASP A 51 2.78 15.83 -0.98
N ALA A 52 3.28 15.66 0.25
CA ALA A 52 2.61 14.90 1.28
C ALA A 52 1.19 15.40 1.61
N GLN A 53 0.95 16.72 1.60
CA GLN A 53 -0.35 17.29 1.97
C GLN A 53 -1.36 17.14 0.84
N THR A 54 -0.93 17.38 -0.40
CA THR A 54 -1.80 17.20 -1.57
C THR A 54 -2.13 15.72 -1.74
N LEU A 55 -1.16 14.81 -1.54
CA LEU A 55 -1.38 13.36 -1.55
C LEU A 55 -2.42 12.92 -0.50
N LYS A 56 -2.27 13.43 0.73
CA LYS A 56 -3.20 13.20 1.84
C LYS A 56 -4.62 13.66 1.49
N LYS A 57 -4.75 14.85 0.93
CA LYS A 57 -6.06 15.44 0.63
C LYS A 57 -6.74 14.73 -0.53
N ASP A 58 -6.02 14.50 -1.63
CA ASP A 58 -6.64 14.18 -2.91
C ASP A 58 -6.71 12.67 -3.17
N LEU A 59 -5.74 11.89 -2.72
CA LEU A 59 -5.65 10.46 -3.06
C LEU A 59 -5.87 9.52 -1.88
N MET A 60 -5.47 9.90 -0.66
CA MET A 60 -5.57 9.00 0.50
C MET A 60 -6.98 8.47 0.76
N PRO A 61 -8.08 9.24 0.66
CA PRO A 61 -9.43 8.70 0.84
C PRO A 61 -9.73 7.51 -0.09
N THR A 62 -9.27 7.59 -1.35
CA THR A 62 -9.45 6.53 -2.34
C THR A 62 -8.54 5.34 -2.07
N ILE A 63 -7.28 5.60 -1.66
CA ILE A 63 -6.32 4.55 -1.29
C ILE A 63 -6.84 3.72 -0.11
N ILE A 64 -7.34 4.37 0.94
CA ILE A 64 -7.89 3.69 2.12
C ILE A 64 -9.13 2.88 1.75
N SER A 65 -10.02 3.43 0.92
CA SER A 65 -11.18 2.70 0.40
C SER A 65 -10.78 1.41 -0.33
N LEU A 66 -9.72 1.44 -1.15
CA LEU A 66 -9.23 0.26 -1.88
C LEU A 66 -8.51 -0.75 -0.98
N CYS A 67 -7.90 -0.32 0.12
CA CYS A 67 -7.42 -1.25 1.16
C CYS A 67 -8.56 -2.04 1.82
N GLN A 68 -9.78 -1.51 1.80
CA GLN A 68 -10.99 -2.14 2.34
C GLN A 68 -11.90 -2.73 1.24
N ASP A 69 -11.40 -2.87 0.03
CA ASP A 69 -12.20 -3.37 -1.10
C ASP A 69 -12.71 -4.79 -0.82
N VAL A 70 -13.91 -5.12 -1.30
CA VAL A 70 -14.51 -6.45 -1.13
C VAL A 70 -13.69 -7.57 -1.80
N SER A 71 -12.90 -7.25 -2.83
CA SER A 71 -12.04 -8.18 -3.54
C SER A 71 -10.63 -8.24 -2.95
N GLY A 72 -10.20 -9.44 -2.58
CA GLY A 72 -8.82 -9.68 -2.13
C GLY A 72 -7.76 -9.33 -3.19
N GLU A 73 -8.09 -9.40 -4.49
CA GLU A 73 -7.17 -8.99 -5.55
C GLU A 73 -6.89 -7.48 -5.52
N VAL A 74 -7.93 -6.69 -5.27
CA VAL A 74 -7.81 -5.22 -5.18
C VAL A 74 -7.03 -4.85 -3.93
N ARG A 75 -7.35 -5.46 -2.78
CA ARG A 75 -6.62 -5.24 -1.52
C ARG A 75 -5.15 -5.63 -1.66
N ALA A 76 -4.85 -6.75 -2.32
CA ALA A 76 -3.49 -7.22 -2.54
C ALA A 76 -2.70 -6.25 -3.44
N GLU A 77 -3.29 -5.76 -4.52
CA GLU A 77 -2.64 -4.76 -5.37
C GLU A 77 -2.46 -3.44 -4.61
N MET A 78 -3.45 -2.98 -3.85
CA MET A 78 -3.31 -1.75 -3.07
C MET A 78 -2.20 -1.88 -2.02
N ALA A 79 -2.14 -3.00 -1.28
CA ALA A 79 -1.07 -3.28 -0.33
C ALA A 79 0.32 -3.12 -0.97
N LYS A 80 0.52 -3.66 -2.18
CA LYS A 80 1.76 -3.53 -2.94
C LYS A 80 2.07 -2.07 -3.30
N GLN A 81 1.08 -1.28 -3.70
CA GLN A 81 1.28 0.11 -4.08
C GLN A 81 1.61 1.01 -2.88
N LEU A 82 1.26 0.61 -1.65
CA LEU A 82 1.63 1.34 -0.43
C LEU A 82 3.16 1.47 -0.26
N VAL A 83 3.97 0.55 -0.81
CA VAL A 83 5.45 0.69 -0.85
C VAL A 83 5.88 1.98 -1.52
N LYS A 84 5.20 2.39 -2.59
CA LYS A 84 5.50 3.62 -3.33
C LYS A 84 4.92 4.87 -2.67
N ILE A 85 3.81 4.71 -1.95
CA ILE A 85 3.02 5.80 -1.36
C ILE A 85 3.61 6.24 -0.02
N ALA A 86 3.94 5.30 0.88
CA ALA A 86 4.42 5.62 2.22
C ALA A 86 5.63 6.58 2.24
N PRO A 87 6.67 6.42 1.40
CA PRO A 87 7.80 7.35 1.35
C PRO A 87 7.44 8.81 1.07
N LYS A 88 6.24 9.08 0.53
CA LYS A 88 5.77 10.42 0.12
C LYS A 88 5.00 11.15 1.22
N LEU A 89 4.57 10.45 2.26
CA LEU A 89 3.71 10.99 3.31
C LEU A 89 4.51 11.55 4.50
N GLY A 90 5.71 11.03 4.73
CA GLY A 90 6.49 11.32 5.94
C GLY A 90 5.90 10.67 7.20
N PRO A 91 6.63 10.63 8.32
CA PRO A 91 6.33 9.73 9.44
C PRO A 91 4.97 9.97 10.11
N GLU A 92 4.57 11.24 10.30
CA GLU A 92 3.29 11.59 10.94
C GLU A 92 2.08 11.16 10.11
N LEU A 93 2.16 11.31 8.78
CA LEU A 93 1.06 10.91 7.91
C LEU A 93 1.04 9.40 7.68
N ILE A 94 2.19 8.73 7.67
CA ILE A 94 2.24 7.26 7.70
C ILE A 94 1.54 6.76 8.96
N LYS A 95 1.88 7.31 10.13
CA LYS A 95 1.28 6.93 11.42
C LYS A 95 -0.25 7.10 11.42
N SER A 96 -0.73 8.25 10.94
CA SER A 96 -2.16 8.58 10.98
C SER A 96 -3.01 7.99 9.85
N ASN A 97 -2.41 7.56 8.72
CA ASN A 97 -3.17 7.11 7.55
C ASN A 97 -2.79 5.72 7.04
N ILE A 98 -1.56 5.23 7.26
CA ILE A 98 -1.06 3.98 6.65
C ILE A 98 -0.92 2.86 7.66
N THR A 99 -0.53 3.17 8.91
CA THR A 99 -0.30 2.15 9.93
C THR A 99 -1.53 1.27 10.17
N GLN A 100 -2.72 1.85 10.32
CA GLN A 100 -3.94 1.08 10.56
C GLN A 100 -4.29 0.16 9.37
N PRO A 101 -4.29 0.64 8.11
CA PRO A 101 -4.43 -0.25 6.95
C PRO A 101 -3.43 -1.41 6.91
N LEU A 102 -2.17 -1.21 7.27
CA LEU A 102 -1.18 -2.30 7.30
C LEU A 102 -1.51 -3.36 8.36
N ILE A 103 -2.01 -2.94 9.52
CA ILE A 103 -2.45 -3.86 10.57
C ILE A 103 -3.64 -4.69 10.06
N GLU A 104 -4.64 -4.06 9.46
CA GLU A 104 -5.83 -4.75 8.95
C GLU A 104 -5.49 -5.73 7.82
N LEU A 105 -4.72 -5.28 6.82
CA LEU A 105 -4.30 -6.12 5.69
C LEU A 105 -3.38 -7.28 6.12
N SER A 106 -2.63 -7.13 7.23
CA SER A 106 -1.79 -8.22 7.74
C SER A 106 -2.60 -9.40 8.28
N SER A 107 -3.86 -9.15 8.63
CA SER A 107 -4.80 -10.14 9.18
C SER A 107 -5.81 -10.60 8.13
N ASP A 108 -5.58 -10.29 6.85
CA ASP A 108 -6.48 -10.68 5.75
C ASP A 108 -6.50 -12.20 5.53
N ASP A 109 -7.66 -12.74 5.19
CA ASP A 109 -7.81 -14.17 4.88
C ASP A 109 -7.18 -14.57 3.54
N THR A 110 -6.93 -13.60 2.65
CA THR A 110 -6.34 -13.84 1.32
C THR A 110 -4.81 -13.94 1.43
N PRO A 111 -4.20 -15.07 1.05
CA PRO A 111 -2.74 -15.26 1.16
C PRO A 111 -1.93 -14.18 0.45
N LEU A 112 -2.33 -13.78 -0.76
CA LEU A 112 -1.63 -12.75 -1.53
C LEU A 112 -1.70 -11.36 -0.88
N VAL A 113 -2.78 -11.05 -0.14
CA VAL A 113 -2.88 -9.79 0.62
C VAL A 113 -1.88 -9.80 1.77
N LYS A 114 -1.82 -10.90 2.54
CA LYS A 114 -0.84 -11.05 3.62
C LYS A 114 0.60 -10.97 3.12
N GLU A 115 0.89 -11.63 1.99
CA GLU A 115 2.22 -11.59 1.36
C GLU A 115 2.62 -10.18 0.94
N ASN A 116 1.79 -9.49 0.16
CA ASN A 116 2.08 -8.13 -0.28
C ASN A 116 2.16 -7.17 0.91
N THR A 117 1.34 -7.37 1.94
CA THR A 117 1.40 -6.55 3.16
C THR A 117 2.70 -6.76 3.91
N PHE A 118 3.16 -8.00 4.05
CA PHE A 118 4.44 -8.29 4.70
C PHE A 118 5.60 -7.61 3.98
N ILE A 119 5.65 -7.73 2.64
CA ILE A 119 6.62 -7.03 1.80
C ILE A 119 6.54 -5.53 2.08
N THR A 120 5.33 -4.96 2.05
CA THR A 120 5.13 -3.53 2.28
C THR A 120 5.62 -3.07 3.64
N VAL A 121 5.30 -3.80 4.72
CA VAL A 121 5.76 -3.46 6.06
C VAL A 121 7.28 -3.44 6.12
N VAL A 122 7.96 -4.45 5.54
CA VAL A 122 9.43 -4.53 5.53
C VAL A 122 10.06 -3.42 4.69
N GLU A 123 9.57 -3.18 3.47
CA GLU A 123 10.14 -2.15 2.58
C GLU A 123 9.89 -0.73 3.09
N THR A 124 8.91 -0.53 3.98
CA THR A 124 8.58 0.79 4.53
C THR A 124 9.17 1.06 5.91
N LEU A 125 9.93 0.11 6.49
CA LEU A 125 10.62 0.27 7.78
C LEU A 125 11.37 1.60 7.93
N PRO A 126 12.16 2.08 6.93
CA PRO A 126 12.94 3.31 7.08
C PRO A 126 12.11 4.59 7.24
N TYR A 127 10.80 4.54 6.98
CA TYR A 127 9.92 5.72 7.00
C TYR A 127 9.10 5.85 8.28
N PHE A 128 9.14 4.87 9.17
CA PHE A 128 8.49 4.93 10.47
C PHE A 128 9.39 5.63 11.51
N THR A 129 8.77 6.28 12.48
CA THR A 129 9.51 6.78 13.66
C THR A 129 9.99 5.61 14.52
N PRO A 130 11.08 5.78 15.31
CA PRO A 130 11.53 4.75 16.25
C PRO A 130 10.43 4.25 17.19
N ASP A 131 9.57 5.15 17.66
CA ASP A 131 8.42 4.79 18.50
C ASP A 131 7.40 3.94 17.74
N SER A 132 7.08 4.29 16.50
CA SER A 132 6.15 3.51 15.67
C SER A 132 6.72 2.13 15.36
N LEU A 133 8.02 2.04 15.08
CA LEU A 133 8.72 0.77 14.90
C LEU A 133 8.58 -0.10 16.15
N LYS A 134 8.96 0.42 17.31
CA LYS A 134 8.97 -0.33 18.56
C LYS A 134 7.58 -0.75 19.03
N LEU A 135 6.62 0.17 18.99
CA LEU A 135 5.30 -0.02 19.62
C LEU A 135 4.28 -0.70 18.71
N THR A 136 4.48 -0.66 17.39
CA THR A 136 3.47 -1.14 16.44
C THR A 136 4.05 -2.06 15.37
N ILE A 137 5.08 -1.63 14.63
CA ILE A 137 5.53 -2.36 13.44
C ILE A 137 6.31 -3.63 13.81
N SER A 138 7.21 -3.59 14.80
CA SER A 138 7.94 -4.80 15.24
C SER A 138 7.01 -5.86 15.85
N PRO A 139 6.03 -5.51 16.72
CA PRO A 139 4.99 -6.46 17.15
C PRO A 139 4.20 -7.05 15.97
N LEU A 140 3.83 -6.23 14.98
CA LEU A 140 3.11 -6.67 13.79
C LEU A 140 3.91 -7.69 12.98
N LEU A 141 5.17 -7.39 12.65
CA LEU A 141 6.07 -8.32 11.94
C LEU A 141 6.23 -9.64 12.70
N LYS A 142 6.44 -9.56 14.03
CA LYS A 142 6.54 -10.76 14.87
C LYS A 142 5.27 -11.60 14.81
N GLN A 143 4.10 -10.97 14.87
CA GLN A 143 2.82 -11.67 14.76
C GLN A 143 2.68 -12.38 13.41
N MET A 144 2.95 -11.69 12.29
CA MET A 144 2.88 -12.27 10.95
C MET A 144 3.81 -13.48 10.80
N ILE A 145 5.05 -13.37 11.28
CA ILE A 145 6.03 -14.45 11.23
C ILE A 145 5.59 -15.65 12.06
N VAL A 146 5.17 -15.43 13.32
CA VAL A 146 4.72 -16.51 14.21
C VAL A 146 3.51 -17.24 13.63
N LEU A 147 2.56 -16.50 13.04
CA LEU A 147 1.39 -17.11 12.39
C LEU A 147 1.79 -17.91 11.16
N ALA A 148 2.68 -17.39 10.32
CA ALA A 148 3.17 -18.10 9.14
C ALA A 148 3.83 -19.45 9.51
N PHE A 149 4.65 -19.49 10.56
CA PHE A 149 5.25 -20.73 11.06
C PHE A 149 4.21 -21.70 11.63
N LYS A 150 3.22 -21.19 12.37
CA LYS A 150 2.17 -22.04 12.96
C LYS A 150 1.28 -22.69 11.90
N MET A 151 1.05 -21.99 10.78
CA MET A 151 0.14 -22.42 9.73
C MET A 151 0.83 -23.14 8.56
N ASP A 152 2.16 -23.25 8.58
CA ASP A 152 2.98 -23.68 7.43
C ASP A 152 2.60 -22.88 6.15
N ASP A 153 2.50 -21.56 6.31
CA ASP A 153 1.99 -20.65 5.28
C ASP A 153 3.05 -20.42 4.18
N SER A 154 2.60 -20.32 2.92
CA SER A 154 3.38 -19.84 1.78
C SER A 154 4.17 -18.54 2.05
N LEU A 155 3.70 -17.71 2.98
CA LEU A 155 4.37 -16.50 3.46
C LEU A 155 5.80 -16.77 3.98
N LEU A 156 6.10 -17.99 4.47
CA LEU A 156 7.43 -18.38 4.94
C LEU A 156 8.52 -18.19 3.87
N VAL A 157 8.18 -18.42 2.59
CA VAL A 157 9.12 -18.19 1.47
C VAL A 157 9.47 -16.71 1.40
N THR A 158 8.49 -15.82 1.51
CA THR A 158 8.69 -14.37 1.43
C THR A 158 9.38 -13.81 2.68
N ILE A 159 9.07 -14.36 3.87
CA ILE A 159 9.82 -14.08 5.11
C ILE A 159 11.30 -14.40 4.93
N SER A 160 11.63 -15.59 4.39
CA SER A 160 13.03 -16.00 4.20
C SER A 160 13.80 -15.07 3.25
N LYS A 161 13.16 -14.62 2.16
CA LYS A 161 13.74 -13.70 1.18
C LYS A 161 14.03 -12.32 1.77
N LEU A 162 13.23 -11.88 2.73
CA LEU A 162 13.30 -10.53 3.31
C LEU A 162 13.98 -10.49 4.68
N PHE A 163 14.43 -11.63 5.21
CA PHE A 163 14.99 -11.73 6.56
C PHE A 163 16.08 -10.69 6.85
N GLY A 164 17.03 -10.52 5.93
CA GLY A 164 18.12 -9.55 6.08
C GLY A 164 17.67 -8.09 6.16
N LYS A 165 16.50 -7.74 5.62
CA LYS A 165 15.94 -6.39 5.68
C LYS A 165 15.19 -6.10 6.98
N MET A 166 14.75 -7.13 7.71
CA MET A 166 14.01 -6.98 8.97
C MET A 166 14.91 -6.72 10.18
N CYS A 167 16.20 -7.04 10.08
CA CYS A 167 17.15 -7.05 11.18
C CYS A 167 18.06 -5.81 11.26
N LEU A 168 17.72 -4.74 10.53
CA LEU A 168 18.46 -3.47 10.50
C LEU A 168 17.82 -2.43 11.43
#